data_AF-A0A9D8WC71-F1
#
_entry.id   AF-A0A9D8WC71-F1
#
_cell.length_a   1.000
_cell.length_b   1.000
_cell.length_c   1.000
_cell.angle_alpha   90.00
_cell.angle_beta   90.00
_cell.angle_gamma   90.00
#
_symmetry.space_group_name_H-M   'P 1'
#
loop_
_entity.id
_entity.type
_entity.pdbx_description
1 polymer ?
#
loop_
_entity_poly.entity_id
_entity_poly.type
_entity_poly.pdbx_seq_one_letter_code
_entity_poly.pdbx_strand_id
1 'polypeptide(L)'
;MFSSAVFSDLELIPEASVGILEDAGIEAVRHYAPLHYLPFIARSRLLMCKPALRAQGFAPSHLRSMSSKHDRKRGFGEYAFLTLDRSARILAAKLDAGFPHCAIEVPASAFETLEFHLCRYNVAMTRYLKRGNRHGFPESDVNGRYYGDKQIPIAKVAKDKAAMLAHHLPLGTMIEVLVPGNLPLTDEVKVLCYSKQDAQIAQRVLGALTVPWEVDVIDPPTVYNRDADYASAVENFVSVALRDPDWKGNGLEFDRV
;
A
#
# COMPACT_ATOMS: atom_id res chain seq x y z
N MET A 1 -16.96 -18.05 52.54
CA MET A 1 -17.28 -17.56 51.18
C MET A 1 -16.10 -16.74 50.70
N PHE A 2 -15.18 -17.34 49.94
CA PHE A 2 -14.13 -16.60 49.26
C PHE A 2 -14.24 -16.88 47.77
N SER A 3 -14.24 -15.78 47.02
CA SER A 3 -14.57 -15.66 45.62
C SER A 3 -13.63 -16.48 44.75
N SER A 4 -14.21 -17.24 43.83
CA SER A 4 -13.53 -17.76 42.66
C SER A 4 -13.27 -16.65 41.64
N ALA A 5 -12.47 -17.03 40.63
CA ALA A 5 -12.22 -16.33 39.36
C ALA A 5 -11.16 -15.22 39.38
N VAL A 6 -9.89 -15.65 39.29
CA VAL A 6 -8.92 -14.96 38.44
C VAL A 6 -8.88 -15.76 37.15
N PHE A 7 -9.69 -15.37 36.17
CA PHE A 7 -9.47 -15.80 34.79
C PHE A 7 -8.22 -15.07 34.32
N SER A 8 -7.15 -15.83 34.10
CA SER A 8 -6.01 -15.36 33.34
C SER A 8 -6.48 -15.16 31.90
N ASP A 9 -6.66 -13.92 31.49
CA ASP A 9 -6.66 -13.52 30.08
C ASP A 9 -5.26 -13.80 29.52
N LEU A 10 -5.02 -15.06 29.17
CA LEU A 10 -3.99 -15.42 28.22
C LEU A 10 -4.42 -14.78 26.90
N GLU A 11 -3.89 -13.58 26.62
CA GLU A 11 -3.85 -13.03 25.28
C GLU A 11 -3.25 -14.12 24.39
N LEU A 12 -4.14 -14.82 23.66
CA LEU A 12 -3.76 -15.75 22.61
C LEU A 12 -2.86 -14.96 21.66
N ILE A 13 -1.56 -15.26 21.70
CA ILE A 13 -0.61 -14.83 20.68
C ILE A 13 -1.27 -15.20 19.35
N PRO A 14 -1.63 -14.23 18.51
CA PRO A 14 -2.29 -14.52 17.24
C PRO A 14 -1.44 -15.55 16.52
N GLU A 15 -2.04 -16.66 16.08
CA GLU A 15 -1.36 -17.65 15.24
C GLU A 15 -0.59 -16.88 14.15
N ALA A 16 0.74 -16.93 14.27
CA ALA A 16 1.60 -16.06 13.51
C ALA A 16 1.35 -16.33 12.02
N SER A 17 1.25 -15.28 11.22
CA SER A 17 0.95 -15.36 9.79
C SER A 17 2.16 -15.80 8.95
N VAL A 18 3.04 -16.61 9.55
CA VAL A 18 4.31 -17.05 8.98
C VAL A 18 4.04 -17.81 7.69
N GLY A 19 4.73 -17.44 6.61
CA GLY A 19 4.69 -18.13 5.32
C GLY A 19 3.40 -17.97 4.51
N ILE A 20 2.33 -17.35 5.02
CA ILE A 20 1.01 -17.45 4.38
C ILE A 20 0.93 -16.87 2.95
N LEU A 21 1.75 -15.88 2.62
CA LEU A 21 1.84 -15.33 1.26
C LEU A 21 2.62 -16.28 0.35
N GLU A 22 3.77 -16.79 0.81
CA GLU A 22 4.62 -17.71 0.06
C GLU A 22 3.95 -19.07 -0.15
N ASP A 23 3.23 -19.58 0.85
CA ASP A 23 2.40 -20.79 0.78
C ASP A 23 1.31 -20.68 -0.29
N ALA A 24 0.85 -19.44 -0.56
CA ALA A 24 -0.09 -19.13 -1.63
C ALA A 24 0.58 -18.86 -2.99
N GLY A 25 1.90 -19.04 -3.10
CA GLY A 25 2.70 -18.79 -4.29
C GLY A 25 2.93 -17.31 -4.59
N ILE A 26 2.80 -16.43 -3.60
CA ILE A 26 3.06 -14.99 -3.75
C ILE A 26 4.52 -14.73 -3.38
N GLU A 27 5.28 -14.22 -4.34
CA GLU A 27 6.69 -13.86 -4.14
C GLU A 27 6.85 -12.46 -3.57
N ALA A 28 5.95 -11.53 -3.91
CA ALA A 28 6.05 -10.13 -3.51
C ALA A 28 4.71 -9.39 -3.52
N VAL A 29 4.66 -8.30 -2.77
CA VAL A 29 3.51 -7.39 -2.61
C VAL A 29 3.91 -6.00 -3.06
N ARG A 30 3.02 -5.28 -3.77
CA ARG A 30 3.36 -3.99 -4.41
C ARG A 30 2.64 -2.81 -3.78
N HIS A 31 3.36 -1.70 -3.63
CA HIS A 31 2.78 -0.38 -3.41
C HIS A 31 3.02 0.51 -4.63
N TYR A 32 1.96 1.01 -5.24
CA TYR A 32 2.09 1.93 -6.37
C TYR A 32 2.12 3.38 -5.89
N ALA A 33 3.15 4.10 -6.30
CA ALA A 33 3.36 5.50 -5.92
C ALA A 33 3.78 6.34 -7.14
N PRO A 34 3.38 7.63 -7.18
CA PRO A 34 4.04 8.62 -8.00
C PRO A 34 5.55 8.60 -7.80
N LEU A 35 6.32 8.65 -8.89
CA LEU A 35 7.78 8.53 -8.83
C LEU A 35 8.43 9.63 -7.96
N HIS A 36 7.84 10.83 -7.94
CA HIS A 36 8.35 11.95 -7.14
C HIS A 36 8.25 11.75 -5.62
N TYR A 37 7.52 10.74 -5.14
CA TYR A 37 7.50 10.37 -3.71
C TYR A 37 8.64 9.44 -3.31
N LEU A 38 9.35 8.84 -4.27
CA LEU A 38 10.45 7.91 -4.00
C LEU A 38 11.52 8.47 -3.05
N PRO A 39 11.97 9.75 -3.14
CA PRO A 39 12.95 10.29 -2.21
C PRO A 39 12.53 10.19 -0.74
N PHE A 40 11.25 10.37 -0.43
CA PHE A 40 10.75 10.32 0.95
C PHE A 40 10.62 8.88 1.44
N ILE A 41 10.12 7.98 0.58
CA ILE A 41 10.00 6.55 0.88
C ILE A 41 11.39 5.95 1.13
N ALA A 42 12.33 6.21 0.22
CA ALA A 42 13.69 5.70 0.32
C ALA A 42 14.46 6.27 1.52
N ARG A 43 14.32 7.58 1.81
CA ARG A 43 14.98 8.21 2.97
C ARG A 43 14.45 7.67 4.29
N SER A 44 13.14 7.48 4.41
CA SER A 44 12.53 7.01 5.65
C SER A 44 12.59 5.50 5.84
N ARG A 45 12.78 4.73 4.75
CA ARG A 45 12.66 3.26 4.73
C ARG A 45 11.31 2.77 5.27
N LEU A 46 10.26 3.55 5.03
CA LEU A 46 8.91 3.25 5.49
C LEU A 46 7.89 3.53 4.37
N LEU A 47 6.90 2.65 4.22
CA LEU A 47 5.60 3.05 3.69
C LEU A 47 4.74 3.51 4.85
N MET A 48 4.53 4.82 4.93
CA MET A 48 3.81 5.43 6.04
C MET A 48 2.30 5.42 5.84
N CYS A 49 1.55 5.17 6.92
CA CYS A 49 0.11 5.43 6.92
C CYS A 49 -0.17 6.95 6.92
N LYS A 50 -1.43 7.31 6.64
CA LYS A 50 -1.82 8.73 6.51
C LYS A 50 -1.57 9.56 7.80
N PRO A 51 -1.86 9.06 9.01
CA PRO A 51 -1.47 9.75 10.25
C PRO A 51 0.04 9.98 10.36
N ALA A 52 0.86 8.98 10.03
CA ALA A 52 2.31 9.10 10.10
C ALA A 52 2.86 10.12 9.08
N LEU A 53 2.32 10.15 7.85
CA LEU A 53 2.65 11.19 6.87
C LEU A 53 2.35 12.59 7.42
N ARG A 54 1.20 12.78 8.08
CA ARG A 54 0.87 14.08 8.70
C ARG A 54 1.81 14.43 9.84
N ALA A 55 2.17 13.45 10.69
CA ALA A 55 3.12 13.65 11.77
C ALA A 55 4.51 14.06 11.27
N GLN A 56 4.88 13.63 10.05
CA GLN A 56 6.10 14.02 9.34
C GLN A 56 5.99 15.37 8.60
N GLY A 57 4.88 16.10 8.77
CA GLY A 57 4.69 17.44 8.21
C GLY A 57 4.15 17.47 6.77
N PHE A 58 3.74 16.34 6.19
CA PHE A 58 3.11 16.34 4.87
C PHE A 58 1.71 16.98 4.95
N ALA A 59 1.51 18.02 4.13
CA ALA A 59 0.22 18.69 4.03
C ALA A 59 -0.87 17.77 3.46
N PRO A 60 -2.17 18.01 3.75
CA PRO A 60 -3.26 17.21 3.21
C PRO A 60 -3.31 17.09 1.68
N SER A 61 -2.75 18.04 0.94
CA SER A 61 -2.63 18.03 -0.53
C SER A 61 -1.77 16.88 -1.07
N HIS A 62 -0.89 16.30 -0.24
CA HIS A 62 -0.13 15.09 -0.60
C HIS A 62 -0.96 13.83 -0.54
N LEU A 63 -2.10 13.87 0.15
CA LEU A 63 -3.01 12.75 0.27
C LEU A 63 -4.10 12.91 -0.78
N ARG A 64 -4.36 11.84 -1.51
CA ARG A 64 -5.54 11.73 -2.38
C ARG A 64 -6.80 12.21 -1.64
N SER A 65 -7.38 13.34 -1.98
CA SER A 65 -8.42 13.96 -1.15
C SER A 65 -9.63 13.03 -0.95
N MET A 66 -10.07 12.38 -2.03
CA MET A 66 -11.18 11.42 -2.03
C MET A 66 -10.86 10.14 -1.24
N SER A 67 -9.70 9.51 -1.48
CA SER A 67 -9.29 8.31 -0.75
C SER A 67 -9.01 8.60 0.71
N SER A 68 -8.26 9.66 1.04
CA SER A 68 -7.96 10.06 2.41
C SER A 68 -9.21 10.21 3.28
N LYS A 69 -10.24 10.89 2.75
CA LYS A 69 -11.53 11.02 3.44
C LYS A 69 -12.25 9.68 3.57
N HIS A 70 -12.23 8.86 2.52
CA HIS A 70 -12.91 7.56 2.52
C HIS A 70 -12.24 6.56 3.43
N ASP A 71 -10.93 6.41 3.39
CA ASP A 71 -10.17 5.44 4.16
C ASP A 71 -10.34 5.71 5.65
N ARG A 72 -10.22 6.99 6.06
CA ARG A 72 -10.51 7.39 7.45
C ARG A 72 -11.96 7.08 7.84
N LYS A 73 -12.94 7.49 7.03
CA LYS A 73 -14.37 7.27 7.32
C LYS A 73 -14.74 5.78 7.38
N ARG A 74 -13.98 4.91 6.70
CA ARG A 74 -14.25 3.48 6.57
C ARG A 74 -13.47 2.63 7.57
N GLY A 75 -12.64 3.22 8.44
CA GLY A 75 -11.86 2.50 9.47
C GLY A 75 -10.49 1.98 8.98
N PHE A 76 -9.97 2.57 7.89
CA PHE A 76 -8.71 2.18 7.23
C PHE A 76 -7.68 3.32 7.14
N GLY A 77 -7.92 4.45 7.84
CA GLY A 77 -7.03 5.61 7.78
C GLY A 77 -5.61 5.33 8.28
N GLU A 78 -5.47 4.35 9.17
CA GLU A 78 -4.24 4.01 9.89
C GLU A 78 -3.42 2.89 9.24
N TYR A 79 -3.78 2.48 8.02
CA TYR A 79 -3.07 1.43 7.29
C TYR A 79 -2.09 1.99 6.26
N ALA A 80 -0.96 1.32 6.10
CA ALA A 80 -0.20 1.33 4.86
C ALA A 80 -0.85 0.35 3.87
N PHE A 81 -1.11 0.83 2.65
CA PHE A 81 -1.85 0.09 1.62
C PHE A 81 -0.89 -0.47 0.59
N LEU A 82 -0.97 -1.78 0.36
CA LEU A 82 -0.32 -2.47 -0.74
C LEU A 82 -1.35 -3.36 -1.47
N THR A 83 -0.94 -4.00 -2.55
CA THR A 83 -1.81 -4.85 -3.37
C THR A 83 -1.06 -6.04 -3.94
N LEU A 84 -1.80 -7.13 -4.14
CA LEU A 84 -1.37 -8.30 -4.92
C LEU A 84 -1.69 -8.16 -6.41
N ASP A 85 -2.53 -7.19 -6.77
CA ASP A 85 -2.90 -6.91 -8.17
C ASP A 85 -1.76 -6.23 -8.92
N ARG A 86 -1.06 -7.00 -9.77
CA ARG A 86 0.05 -6.52 -10.61
C ARG A 86 -0.39 -5.56 -11.74
N SER A 87 -1.70 -5.52 -12.03
CA SER A 87 -2.30 -4.75 -13.13
C SER A 87 -3.41 -3.83 -12.63
N ALA A 88 -3.20 -3.21 -11.46
CA ALA A 88 -4.19 -2.37 -10.82
C ALA A 88 -4.73 -1.28 -11.77
N ARG A 89 -6.05 -1.25 -11.97
CA ARG A 89 -6.71 -0.31 -12.90
C ARG A 89 -6.37 1.16 -12.65
N ILE A 90 -6.15 1.53 -11.40
CA ILE A 90 -5.78 2.91 -11.04
C ILE A 90 -4.38 3.26 -11.53
N LEU A 91 -3.43 2.32 -11.49
CA LEU A 91 -2.10 2.51 -12.06
C LEU A 91 -2.20 2.65 -13.57
N ALA A 92 -2.95 1.76 -14.24
CA ALA A 92 -3.16 1.83 -15.68
C ALA A 92 -3.69 3.22 -16.09
N ALA A 93 -4.72 3.74 -15.42
CA ALA A 93 -5.25 5.08 -15.71
C ALA A 93 -4.20 6.20 -15.58
N LYS A 94 -3.26 6.09 -14.64
CA LYS A 94 -2.22 7.12 -14.45
C LYS A 94 -1.10 7.03 -15.47
N LEU A 95 -0.72 5.82 -15.85
CA LEU A 95 0.24 5.61 -16.92
C LEU A 95 -0.35 6.02 -18.28
N ASP A 96 -1.62 5.73 -18.54
CA ASP A 96 -2.31 6.14 -19.78
C ASP A 96 -2.31 7.67 -19.96
N ALA A 97 -2.50 8.41 -18.86
CA ALA A 97 -2.39 9.87 -18.84
C ALA A 97 -0.94 10.40 -18.81
N GLY A 98 0.06 9.53 -18.99
CA GLY A 98 1.47 9.91 -19.15
C GLY A 98 2.20 10.25 -17.85
N PHE A 99 1.61 10.05 -16.68
CA PHE A 99 2.16 10.51 -15.41
C PHE A 99 3.14 9.49 -14.77
N PRO A 100 4.41 9.84 -14.53
CA PRO A 100 5.43 8.92 -13.97
C PRO A 100 5.06 8.28 -12.63
N HIS A 101 5.04 6.95 -12.60
CA HIS A 101 4.79 6.11 -11.43
C HIS A 101 5.84 5.02 -11.30
N CYS A 102 5.99 4.48 -10.09
CA CYS A 102 6.75 3.28 -9.81
C CYS A 102 5.95 2.34 -8.90
N ALA A 103 6.34 1.07 -8.88
CA ALA A 103 5.96 0.14 -7.83
C ALA A 103 7.11 -0.04 -6.84
N ILE A 104 6.83 0.03 -5.55
CA ILE A 104 7.70 -0.46 -4.50
C ILE A 104 7.30 -1.92 -4.26
N GLU A 105 8.15 -2.85 -4.68
CA GLU A 105 7.93 -4.28 -4.56
C GLU A 105 8.63 -4.79 -3.30
N VAL A 106 7.83 -5.31 -2.36
CA VAL A 106 8.28 -5.81 -1.07
C VAL A 106 8.20 -7.34 -1.10
N PRO A 107 9.29 -8.07 -0.79
CA PRO A 107 9.26 -9.53 -0.82
C PRO A 107 8.25 -10.08 0.20
N ALA A 108 7.63 -11.22 -0.12
CA ALA A 108 6.63 -11.85 0.74
C ALA A 108 7.21 -12.24 2.10
N SER A 109 8.48 -12.63 2.16
CA SER A 109 9.24 -12.92 3.39
C SER A 109 9.22 -11.76 4.40
N ALA A 110 9.15 -10.51 3.94
CA ALA A 110 9.06 -9.34 4.81
C ALA A 110 7.76 -9.31 5.64
N PHE A 111 6.74 -10.08 5.26
CA PHE A 111 5.44 -10.14 5.95
C PHE A 111 5.34 -11.28 6.96
N GLU A 112 6.32 -12.20 7.04
CA GLU A 112 6.26 -13.35 7.95
C GLU A 112 6.16 -12.95 9.43
N THR A 113 6.85 -11.87 9.78
CA THR A 113 6.94 -11.35 11.16
C THR A 113 6.06 -10.13 11.39
N LEU A 114 5.37 -9.65 10.35
CA LEU A 114 4.54 -8.45 10.41
C LEU A 114 3.05 -8.78 10.55
N GLU A 115 2.35 -7.99 11.37
CA GLU A 115 0.90 -7.99 11.29
C GLU A 115 0.46 -7.34 9.98
N PHE A 116 -0.33 -8.06 9.19
CA PHE A 116 -1.03 -7.52 8.04
C PHE A 116 -2.42 -8.13 7.94
N HIS A 117 -3.34 -7.48 7.24
CA HIS A 117 -4.69 -7.95 6.94
C HIS A 117 -4.88 -8.02 5.43
N LEU A 118 -5.84 -8.83 4.96
CA LEU A 118 -6.20 -8.87 3.55
C LEU A 118 -7.60 -8.31 3.33
N CYS A 119 -7.79 -7.58 2.23
CA CYS A 119 -9.08 -7.03 1.83
C CYS A 119 -9.30 -7.21 0.33
N ARG A 120 -10.25 -8.06 -0.05
CA ARG A 120 -10.59 -8.29 -1.47
C ARG A 120 -11.41 -7.17 -2.13
N TYR A 121 -11.63 -6.07 -1.42
CA TYR A 121 -12.46 -4.95 -1.85
C TYR A 121 -11.63 -3.68 -1.95
N ASN A 122 -11.91 -2.88 -2.98
CA ASN A 122 -11.33 -1.54 -3.07
C ASN A 122 -11.87 -0.65 -1.93
N VAL A 123 -11.03 -0.36 -0.94
CA VAL A 123 -11.43 0.39 0.25
C VAL A 123 -11.91 1.79 -0.12
N ALA A 124 -11.30 2.45 -1.10
CA ALA A 124 -11.64 3.80 -1.51
C ALA A 124 -12.94 3.89 -2.33
N MET A 125 -13.20 2.90 -3.19
CA MET A 125 -14.23 2.99 -4.24
C MET A 125 -15.50 2.17 -3.98
N THR A 126 -15.46 1.18 -3.08
CA THR A 126 -16.65 0.36 -2.86
C THR A 126 -17.84 1.18 -2.33
N ARG A 127 -19.04 0.86 -2.80
CA ARG A 127 -20.31 1.52 -2.41
C ARG A 127 -21.12 0.70 -1.42
N TYR A 128 -20.80 -0.58 -1.29
CA TYR A 128 -21.51 -1.51 -0.41
C TYR A 128 -20.80 -1.56 0.94
N LEU A 129 -21.31 -0.79 1.90
CA LEU A 129 -20.64 -0.47 3.16
C LEU A 129 -21.56 -0.78 4.33
N LYS A 130 -21.00 -1.33 5.42
CA LYS A 130 -21.71 -1.51 6.69
C LYS A 130 -21.84 -0.16 7.40
N ARG A 131 -23.06 0.40 7.44
CA ARG A 131 -23.35 1.73 8.01
C ARG A 131 -24.80 1.82 8.47
N GLY A 132 -25.03 2.14 9.76
CA GLY A 132 -26.38 2.17 10.32
C GLY A 132 -27.09 0.83 10.10
N ASN A 133 -28.27 0.85 9.47
CA ASN A 133 -29.04 -0.36 9.17
C ASN A 133 -28.59 -1.10 7.89
N ARG A 134 -27.53 -0.66 7.20
CA ARG A 134 -26.98 -1.37 6.03
C ARG A 134 -26.01 -2.44 6.49
N HIS A 135 -26.24 -3.68 6.07
CA HIS A 135 -25.42 -4.84 6.45
C HIS A 135 -24.03 -4.87 5.78
N GLY A 136 -23.83 -4.20 4.65
CA GLY A 136 -22.57 -4.25 3.90
C GLY A 136 -22.32 -5.63 3.28
N PHE A 137 -21.08 -5.90 2.85
CA PHE A 137 -20.67 -7.20 2.32
C PHE A 137 -20.89 -8.34 3.33
N PRO A 138 -21.25 -9.56 2.85
CA PRO A 138 -21.38 -10.72 3.71
C PRO A 138 -20.01 -11.12 4.30
N GLU A 139 -20.03 -11.51 5.56
CA GLU A 139 -18.86 -12.06 6.26
C GLU A 139 -18.73 -13.56 5.97
N SER A 140 -17.52 -14.01 5.68
CA SER A 140 -17.19 -15.43 5.50
C SER A 140 -15.68 -15.60 5.56
N ASP A 141 -15.20 -16.84 5.66
CA ASP A 141 -13.76 -17.11 5.71
C ASP A 141 -13.05 -16.59 4.43
N VAL A 142 -13.72 -16.58 3.27
CA VAL A 142 -13.18 -16.05 2.01
C VAL A 142 -13.33 -14.52 1.83
N ASN A 143 -14.25 -13.88 2.56
CA ASN A 143 -14.48 -12.42 2.48
C ASN A 143 -13.93 -11.66 3.70
N GLY A 144 -13.54 -12.37 4.76
CA GLY A 144 -13.17 -11.80 6.05
C GLY A 144 -14.36 -11.46 6.95
N ARG A 145 -14.05 -10.77 8.04
CA ARG A 145 -15.00 -10.33 9.08
C ARG A 145 -14.90 -8.81 9.31
N TYR A 146 -15.92 -8.21 9.89
CA TYR A 146 -15.88 -6.82 10.35
C TYR A 146 -15.20 -6.73 11.72
N TYR A 147 -14.28 -5.77 11.87
CA TYR A 147 -13.58 -5.52 13.13
C TYR A 147 -13.69 -4.05 13.52
N GLY A 148 -14.07 -3.78 14.76
CA GLY A 148 -14.22 -2.42 15.28
C GLY A 148 -15.18 -1.57 14.45
N ASP A 149 -14.72 -0.40 14.02
CA ASP A 149 -15.46 0.59 13.23
C ASP A 149 -15.34 0.38 11.70
N LYS A 150 -14.69 -0.71 11.26
CA LYS A 150 -14.48 -0.98 9.83
C LYS A 150 -15.80 -1.21 9.12
N GLN A 151 -15.92 -0.58 7.96
CA GLN A 151 -17.13 -0.62 7.13
C GLN A 151 -17.05 -1.64 5.99
N ILE A 152 -15.92 -2.34 5.88
CA ILE A 152 -15.61 -3.38 4.89
C ILE A 152 -14.95 -4.52 5.66
N PRO A 153 -15.29 -5.80 5.38
CA PRO A 153 -14.69 -6.92 6.08
C PRO A 153 -13.27 -7.17 5.59
N ILE A 154 -12.43 -7.70 6.48
CA ILE A 154 -11.02 -8.03 6.22
C ILE A 154 -10.70 -9.42 6.76
N ALA A 155 -9.75 -10.10 6.16
CA ALA A 155 -9.16 -11.31 6.72
C ALA A 155 -8.00 -10.91 7.65
N LYS A 156 -8.23 -11.02 8.96
CA LYS A 156 -7.25 -10.69 10.01
C LYS A 156 -6.50 -11.92 10.51
N VAL A 157 -7.19 -13.03 10.71
CA VAL A 157 -6.61 -14.29 11.23
C VAL A 157 -6.08 -15.17 10.09
N ALA A 158 -5.12 -16.06 10.39
CA ALA A 158 -4.45 -16.91 9.41
C ALA A 158 -5.44 -17.74 8.57
N LYS A 159 -6.44 -18.35 9.22
CA LYS A 159 -7.50 -19.12 8.55
C LYS A 159 -8.22 -18.31 7.46
N ASP A 160 -8.69 -17.10 7.80
CA ASP A 160 -9.42 -16.24 6.86
C ASP A 160 -8.50 -15.77 5.72
N LYS A 161 -7.24 -15.47 6.02
CA LYS A 161 -6.26 -15.04 5.01
C LYS A 161 -6.02 -16.17 4.00
N ALA A 162 -5.75 -17.38 4.48
CA ALA A 162 -5.52 -18.54 3.63
C ALA A 162 -6.75 -18.85 2.77
N ALA A 163 -7.95 -18.81 3.35
CA ALA A 163 -9.21 -19.01 2.61
C ALA A 163 -9.44 -17.92 1.55
N MET A 164 -9.19 -16.65 1.88
CA MET A 164 -9.30 -15.53 0.93
C MET A 164 -8.33 -15.70 -0.23
N LEU A 165 -7.05 -16.01 0.05
CA LEU A 165 -6.03 -16.21 -0.99
C LEU A 165 -6.37 -17.41 -1.89
N ALA A 166 -6.66 -18.57 -1.30
CA ALA A 166 -6.99 -19.79 -2.04
C ALA A 166 -8.21 -19.60 -2.97
N HIS A 167 -9.18 -18.80 -2.56
CA HIS A 167 -10.37 -18.53 -3.36
C HIS A 167 -10.16 -17.44 -4.42
N HIS A 168 -9.57 -16.30 -4.05
CA HIS A 168 -9.57 -15.10 -4.89
C HIS A 168 -8.35 -14.95 -5.80
N LEU A 169 -7.20 -15.53 -5.45
CA LEU A 169 -6.01 -15.49 -6.30
C LEU A 169 -6.25 -16.15 -7.68
N PRO A 170 -6.80 -17.39 -7.78
CA PRO A 170 -7.01 -18.02 -9.08
C PRO A 170 -8.04 -17.30 -9.95
N LEU A 171 -8.92 -16.50 -9.33
CA LEU A 171 -9.94 -15.71 -10.01
C LEU A 171 -9.42 -14.37 -10.51
N GLY A 172 -8.16 -14.00 -10.20
CA GLY A 172 -7.61 -12.68 -10.52
C GLY A 172 -8.39 -11.54 -9.84
N THR A 173 -9.04 -11.82 -8.70
CA THR A 173 -9.72 -10.75 -7.95
C THR A 173 -8.68 -9.89 -7.25
N MET A 174 -8.87 -8.57 -7.26
CA MET A 174 -7.99 -7.66 -6.53
C MET A 174 -8.01 -7.96 -5.02
N ILE A 175 -6.83 -8.04 -4.41
CA ILE A 175 -6.64 -8.18 -2.97
C ILE A 175 -5.66 -7.09 -2.51
N GLU A 176 -6.12 -6.22 -1.63
CA GLU A 176 -5.29 -5.27 -0.90
C GLU A 176 -4.62 -5.98 0.28
N VAL A 177 -3.33 -5.71 0.47
CA VAL A 177 -2.56 -6.11 1.66
C VAL A 177 -2.42 -4.88 2.54
N LEU A 178 -2.96 -4.96 3.75
CA LEU A 178 -3.15 -3.83 4.64
C LEU A 178 -2.28 -4.02 5.88
N VAL A 179 -1.25 -3.19 6.05
CA VAL A 179 -0.38 -3.23 7.24
C VAL A 179 -0.87 -2.15 8.23
N PRO A 180 -1.30 -2.51 9.46
CA PRO A 180 -1.62 -1.53 10.49
C PRO A 180 -0.39 -0.67 10.81
N GLY A 181 -0.53 0.65 10.77
CA GLY A 181 0.58 1.57 10.97
C GLY A 181 1.48 1.71 9.74
N ASN A 182 2.79 1.78 9.98
CA ASN A 182 3.80 1.92 8.93
C ASN A 182 4.36 0.55 8.58
N LEU A 183 4.69 0.34 7.30
CA LEU A 183 5.46 -0.83 6.86
C LEU A 183 6.95 -0.46 6.77
N PRO A 184 7.84 -1.06 7.58
CA PRO A 184 9.27 -0.98 7.37
C PRO A 184 9.69 -1.64 6.06
N LEU A 185 10.63 -1.02 5.36
CA LEU A 185 11.15 -1.50 4.09
C LEU A 185 12.59 -1.99 4.26
N THR A 186 12.82 -3.27 3.96
CA THR A 186 14.13 -3.93 4.03
C THR A 186 15.01 -3.54 2.84
N ASP A 187 16.27 -3.98 2.81
CA ASP A 187 17.17 -3.76 1.68
C ASP A 187 16.84 -4.64 0.45
N GLU A 188 16.01 -5.67 0.61
CA GLU A 188 15.56 -6.57 -0.46
C GLU A 188 14.43 -6.00 -1.33
N VAL A 189 13.94 -4.80 -0.99
CA VAL A 189 12.90 -4.11 -1.76
C VAL A 189 13.42 -3.75 -3.15
N LYS A 190 12.55 -3.87 -4.14
CA LYS A 190 12.79 -3.43 -5.52
C LYS A 190 11.91 -2.24 -5.88
N VAL A 191 12.43 -1.38 -6.75
CA VAL A 191 11.66 -0.32 -7.39
C VAL A 191 11.43 -0.70 -8.85
N LEU A 192 10.17 -0.92 -9.22
CA LEU A 192 9.79 -1.25 -10.58
C LEU A 192 9.32 0.02 -11.30
N CYS A 193 9.96 0.32 -12.43
CA CYS A 193 9.65 1.47 -13.27
C CYS A 193 9.06 1.01 -14.61
N TYR A 194 8.22 1.86 -15.20
CA TYR A 194 7.48 1.55 -16.43
C TYR A 194 8.10 2.14 -17.69
N SER A 195 9.24 2.81 -17.55
CA SER A 195 10.06 3.32 -18.65
C SER A 195 11.53 3.35 -18.22
N LYS A 196 12.44 3.34 -19.20
CA LYS A 196 13.88 3.48 -18.93
C LYS A 196 14.21 4.83 -18.31
N GLN A 197 13.50 5.88 -18.71
CA GLN A 197 13.67 7.24 -18.22
C GLN A 197 13.28 7.34 -16.73
N ASP A 198 12.17 6.70 -16.33
CA ASP A 198 11.77 6.69 -14.92
C ASP A 198 12.72 5.86 -14.07
N ALA A 199 13.24 4.75 -14.60
CA ALA A 199 14.28 3.96 -13.92
C ALA A 199 15.55 4.77 -13.68
N GLN A 200 15.99 5.60 -14.64
CA GLN A 200 17.13 6.50 -14.45
C GLN A 200 16.90 7.52 -13.32
N ILE A 201 15.69 8.08 -13.22
CA ILE A 201 15.31 8.96 -12.10
C ILE A 201 15.36 8.19 -10.78
N ALA A 202 14.80 6.99 -10.73
CA ALA A 202 14.79 6.16 -9.53
C ALA A 202 16.21 5.78 -9.08
N GLN A 203 17.06 5.31 -9.99
CA GLN A 203 18.47 4.99 -9.71
C GLN A 203 19.24 6.19 -9.16
N ARG A 204 19.03 7.38 -9.73
CA ARG A 204 19.64 8.63 -9.23
C ARG A 204 19.17 8.95 -7.80
N VAL A 205 17.88 8.79 -7.50
CA VAL A 205 17.34 8.99 -6.15
C VAL A 205 17.96 8.03 -5.15
N LEU A 206 17.96 6.73 -5.47
CA LEU A 206 18.47 5.69 -4.57
C LEU A 206 19.98 5.82 -4.37
N GLY A 207 20.74 6.12 -5.42
CA GLY A 207 22.18 6.38 -5.34
C GLY A 207 22.51 7.61 -4.48
N ALA A 208 21.78 8.71 -4.66
CA ALA A 208 21.96 9.91 -3.84
C ALA A 208 21.64 9.69 -2.35
N LEU A 209 20.72 8.77 -2.05
CA LEU A 209 20.32 8.41 -0.69
C LEU A 209 21.06 7.18 -0.14
N THR A 210 21.99 6.61 -0.91
CA THR A 210 22.76 5.40 -0.57
C THR A 210 21.85 4.22 -0.18
N VAL A 211 20.73 4.07 -0.88
CA VAL A 211 19.74 3.01 -0.68
C VAL A 211 20.05 1.88 -1.67
N PRO A 212 20.23 0.62 -1.23
CA PRO A 212 20.72 -0.48 -2.06
C PRO A 212 19.62 -1.17 -2.87
N TRP A 213 18.40 -0.62 -2.90
CA TRP A 213 17.28 -1.23 -3.62
C TRP A 213 17.57 -1.33 -5.12
N GLU A 214 17.20 -2.48 -5.68
CA GLU A 214 17.30 -2.71 -7.12
C GLU A 214 16.25 -1.88 -7.88
N VAL A 215 16.57 -1.52 -9.13
CA VAL A 215 15.65 -0.83 -10.03
C VAL A 215 15.50 -1.62 -11.31
N ASP A 216 14.28 -2.11 -11.56
CA ASP A 216 13.94 -2.87 -12.76
C ASP A 216 12.99 -2.07 -13.66
N VAL A 217 13.10 -2.29 -14.97
CA VAL A 217 12.13 -1.80 -15.95
C VAL A 217 11.19 -2.95 -16.31
N ILE A 218 9.89 -2.74 -16.13
CA ILE A 218 8.86 -3.72 -16.43
C ILE A 218 7.86 -3.18 -17.45
N ASP A 219 7.15 -4.09 -18.12
CA ASP A 219 6.08 -3.71 -19.03
C ASP A 219 4.92 -3.03 -18.26
N PRO A 220 4.42 -1.88 -18.75
CA PRO A 220 3.27 -1.24 -18.14
C PRO A 220 1.98 -2.04 -18.38
N PRO A 221 1.00 -1.98 -17.45
CA PRO A 221 -0.30 -2.64 -17.61
C PRO A 221 -1.20 -1.99 -18.69
N THR A 222 -0.74 -0.92 -19.33
CA THR A 222 -1.40 -0.21 -20.44
C THR A 222 -0.33 0.46 -21.30
N VAL A 223 -0.71 1.07 -22.42
CA VAL A 223 0.20 1.93 -23.19
C VAL A 223 0.64 3.10 -22.32
N TYR A 224 1.95 3.24 -22.10
CA TYR A 224 2.50 4.33 -21.32
C TYR A 224 3.18 5.37 -22.24
N ASN A 225 2.41 6.39 -22.63
CA ASN A 225 2.92 7.55 -23.35
C ASN A 225 3.37 8.61 -22.35
N ARG A 226 4.61 8.50 -21.87
CA ARG A 226 5.18 9.42 -20.87
C ARG A 226 5.08 10.87 -21.34
N ASP A 227 4.33 11.66 -20.58
CA ASP A 227 4.11 13.08 -20.86
C ASP A 227 5.35 13.90 -20.44
N ALA A 228 5.80 14.80 -21.31
CA ALA A 228 7.02 15.57 -21.11
C ALA A 228 6.90 16.63 -20.01
N ASP A 229 5.71 17.20 -19.81
CA ASP A 229 5.47 18.21 -18.78
C ASP A 229 5.40 17.55 -17.40
N TYR A 230 4.70 16.41 -17.28
CA TYR A 230 4.69 15.64 -16.04
C TYR A 230 6.07 15.09 -15.69
N ALA A 231 6.83 14.61 -16.68
CA ALA A 231 8.21 14.21 -16.51
C ALA A 231 9.08 15.33 -15.93
N SER A 232 9.02 16.50 -16.54
CA SER A 232 9.79 17.68 -16.12
C SER A 232 9.40 18.12 -14.70
N ALA A 233 8.11 18.10 -14.37
CA ALA A 233 7.62 18.40 -13.03
C ALA A 233 8.14 17.40 -11.98
N VAL A 234 8.12 16.09 -12.29
CA VAL A 234 8.65 15.03 -11.41
C VAL A 234 10.15 15.19 -11.20
N GLU A 235 10.93 15.46 -12.25
CA GLU A 235 12.37 15.67 -12.14
C GLU A 235 12.72 16.90 -11.29
N ASN A 236 12.03 18.02 -11.51
CA ASN A 236 12.19 19.22 -10.70
C ASN A 236 11.85 18.97 -9.23
N PHE A 237 10.74 18.27 -8.97
CA PHE A 237 10.32 17.91 -7.62
C PHE A 237 11.40 17.07 -6.93
N VAL A 238 11.89 16.01 -7.59
CA VAL A 238 12.94 15.12 -7.07
C VAL A 238 14.23 15.91 -6.78
N SER A 239 14.64 16.79 -7.69
CA SER A 239 15.84 17.62 -7.51
C SER A 239 15.75 18.54 -6.29
N VAL A 240 14.58 19.11 -6.00
CA VAL A 240 14.37 19.91 -4.77
C VAL A 240 14.38 19.00 -3.55
N ALA A 241 13.64 17.89 -3.56
CA ALA A 241 13.54 16.96 -2.43
C ALA A 241 14.89 16.32 -2.04
N LEU A 242 15.81 16.14 -2.99
CA LEU A 242 17.16 15.64 -2.72
C LEU A 242 18.09 16.72 -2.14
N ARG A 243 17.90 17.99 -2.51
CA ARG A 243 18.71 19.12 -1.99
C ARG A 243 18.23 19.61 -0.62
N ASP A 244 16.93 19.57 -0.38
CA ASP A 244 16.30 19.98 0.88
C ASP A 244 15.51 18.80 1.48
N PRO A 245 16.10 18.08 2.45
CA PRO A 245 15.43 16.95 3.11
C PRO A 245 14.17 17.33 3.92
N ASP A 246 14.07 18.59 4.33
CA ASP A 246 12.96 19.10 5.12
C ASP A 246 11.79 19.57 4.24
N TRP A 247 12.06 19.89 2.97
CA TRP A 247 11.02 20.18 1.99
C TRP A 247 10.10 18.99 1.78
N LYS A 248 8.81 19.15 2.09
CA LYS A 248 7.79 18.08 1.95
C LYS A 248 7.05 18.12 0.61
N GLY A 249 7.38 19.06 -0.26
CA GLY A 249 6.78 19.20 -1.57
C GLY A 249 5.78 20.34 -1.69
N ASN A 250 5.30 20.54 -2.92
CA ASN A 250 4.23 21.49 -3.26
C ASN A 250 2.87 20.80 -3.43
N GLY A 251 2.76 19.52 -3.05
CA GLY A 251 1.55 18.72 -3.25
C GLY A 251 1.19 18.51 -4.71
N LEU A 252 2.15 18.20 -5.59
CA LEU A 252 1.92 17.82 -6.99
C LEU A 252 0.77 16.79 -7.08
N GLU A 253 -0.45 17.28 -7.34
CA GLU A 253 -1.69 16.57 -7.02
C GLU A 253 -2.00 15.56 -8.13
N PHE A 254 -1.73 14.29 -7.86
CA PHE A 254 -1.92 13.20 -8.82
C PHE A 254 -3.38 12.97 -9.23
N ASP A 255 -4.35 13.53 -8.49
CA ASP A 255 -5.79 13.26 -8.66
C ASP A 255 -6.43 14.06 -9.80
N ARG A 256 -5.75 15.09 -10.31
CA ARG A 256 -6.26 15.96 -11.41
C ARG A 256 -5.80 15.54 -12.81
N VAL A 257 -5.04 14.46 -12.89
CA VAL A 257 -4.58 13.82 -14.13
C VAL A 257 -5.52 12.69 -14.51
#